data_AF-A0A919R456-F1
#
_entry.id   AF-A0A919R456-F1
#
_cell.length_a   1.000
_cell.length_b   1.000
_cell.length_c   1.000
_cell.angle_alpha   90.00
_cell.angle_beta   90.00
_cell.angle_gamma   90.00
#
_symmetry.space_group_name_H-M   'P 1'
#
loop_
_entity.id
_entity.type
_entity.pdbx_description
1 polymer ?
#
loop_
_entity_poly.entity_id
_entity_poly.type
_entity_poly.pdbx_seq_one_letter_code
_entity_poly.pdbx_strand_id
1 'polypeptide(L)'
;MNSATSGDPLRITRELDHSFTGWRVWFGVATRRWWALAPWWCHERFALVEAGSSAELVLRMNRIELGCPFILGLSTAGAAEAVDRFDLGSCGGITRR
;
A
#
# COMPACT_ATOMS: atom_id res chain seq x y z
N MET A 1 21.70 -22.17 0.01
CA MET A 1 21.02 -21.00 -0.59
C MET A 1 19.64 -21.49 -0.99
N ASN A 2 18.65 -21.37 -0.10
CA ASN A 2 17.38 -22.09 -0.25
C ASN A 2 16.25 -21.10 -0.51
N SER A 3 15.82 -21.10 -1.76
CA SER A 3 14.47 -21.01 -2.29
C SER A 3 13.43 -20.22 -1.49
N ALA A 4 13.13 -19.04 -2.02
CA ALA A 4 11.83 -18.40 -2.09
C ALA A 4 10.88 -18.68 -0.92
N THR A 5 10.67 -17.66 -0.10
CA THR A 5 9.42 -17.42 0.65
C THR A 5 8.27 -17.21 -0.34
N SER A 6 8.01 -18.17 -1.23
CA SER A 6 6.81 -18.21 -2.06
C SER A 6 5.71 -18.78 -1.19
N GLY A 7 5.30 -17.99 -0.20
CA GLY A 7 4.09 -18.29 0.56
C GLY A 7 2.95 -18.50 -0.42
N ASP A 8 2.18 -19.55 -0.18
CA ASP A 8 1.03 -19.89 -1.00
C ASP A 8 0.15 -18.64 -1.22
N PRO A 9 -0.16 -18.26 -2.47
CA PRO A 9 -0.85 -17.01 -2.77
C PRO A 9 -2.26 -16.98 -2.16
N LEU A 10 -2.91 -18.13 -1.94
CA LEU A 10 -4.22 -18.19 -1.27
C LEU A 10 -4.06 -17.87 0.21
N ARG A 11 -3.04 -18.43 0.87
CA ARG A 11 -2.72 -18.10 2.26
C ARG A 11 -2.43 -16.62 2.44
N ILE A 12 -1.59 -16.04 1.59
CA ILE A 12 -1.25 -14.62 1.66
C ILE A 12 -2.50 -13.76 1.42
N THR A 13 -3.33 -14.11 0.43
CA THR A 13 -4.57 -13.38 0.16
C THR A 13 -5.50 -13.39 1.39
N ARG A 14 -5.63 -14.54 2.06
CA ARG A 14 -6.45 -14.67 3.27
C ARG A 14 -5.90 -13.85 4.44
N GLU A 15 -4.59 -13.85 4.64
CA GLU A 15 -3.94 -13.02 5.66
C GLU A 15 -4.19 -11.53 5.39
N LEU A 16 -4.08 -11.10 4.13
CA LEU A 16 -4.34 -9.71 3.73
C LEU A 16 -5.81 -9.30 3.86
N ASP A 17 -6.76 -10.18 3.51
CA ASP A 17 -8.20 -9.92 3.68
C ASP A 17 -8.58 -9.72 5.16
N HIS A 18 -7.94 -10.48 6.07
CA HIS A 18 -8.10 -10.29 7.51
C HIS A 18 -7.44 -9.01 8.04
N SER A 19 -6.29 -8.62 7.51
CA SER A 19 -5.56 -7.42 7.95
C SER A 19 -6.14 -6.11 7.40
N PHE A 20 -6.73 -6.12 6.20
CA PHE A 20 -7.19 -4.93 5.49
C PHE A 20 -8.68 -5.01 5.21
N THR A 21 -9.48 -4.66 6.23
CA THR A 21 -10.94 -4.79 6.16
C THR A 21 -11.52 -3.92 5.03
N GLY A 22 -12.32 -4.54 4.17
CA GLY A 22 -13.00 -3.86 3.05
C GLY A 22 -12.21 -3.83 1.75
N TRP A 23 -10.93 -4.21 1.76
CA TRP A 23 -10.16 -4.41 0.55
C TRP A 23 -10.52 -5.75 -0.09
N ARG A 24 -10.50 -5.82 -1.43
CA ARG A 24 -10.54 -7.10 -2.15
C ARG A 24 -9.17 -7.36 -2.72
N VAL A 25 -8.51 -8.44 -2.30
CA VAL A 25 -7.15 -8.77 -2.73
C VAL A 25 -7.17 -10.06 -3.57
N TRP A 26 -6.36 -10.11 -4.62
CA TRP A 26 -6.17 -11.34 -5.40
C TRP A 26 -4.80 -11.37 -6.09
N PHE A 27 -4.35 -12.58 -6.43
CA PHE A 27 -3.16 -12.82 -7.23
C PHE A 27 -3.54 -13.21 -8.66
N GLY A 28 -3.11 -12.41 -9.64
CA GLY A 28 -3.29 -12.71 -11.06
C GLY A 28 -2.27 -13.75 -11.52
N VAL A 29 -2.67 -15.01 -11.65
CA VAL A 29 -1.78 -16.11 -12.07
C VAL A 29 -1.15 -15.85 -13.44
N ALA A 30 -1.93 -15.33 -14.39
CA ALA A 30 -1.46 -15.02 -15.74
C ALA A 30 -0.46 -13.86 -15.77
N THR A 31 -0.67 -12.84 -14.93
CA THR A 31 0.19 -11.64 -14.89
C THR A 31 1.34 -11.77 -13.89
N ARG A 32 1.28 -12.77 -12.99
CA ARG A 32 2.14 -12.90 -11.80
C ARG A 32 2.21 -11.62 -10.97
N ARG A 33 1.07 -10.93 -10.85
CA ARG A 33 0.95 -9.66 -10.12
C ARG A 33 -0.12 -9.73 -9.05
N TRP A 34 0.09 -8.96 -8.00
CA TRP A 34 -0.85 -8.76 -6.92
C TRP A 34 -1.74 -7.57 -7.22
N TRP A 35 -3.01 -7.73 -6.89
CA TRP A 35 -4.03 -6.72 -7.11
C TRP A 35 -4.85 -6.52 -5.85
N ALA A 36 -5.22 -5.27 -5.59
CA ALA A 36 -6.15 -4.92 -4.54
C ALA A 36 -7.14 -3.87 -5.04
N LEU A 37 -8.43 -4.15 -4.88
CA LEU A 37 -9.49 -3.16 -5.03
C LEU A 37 -9.66 -2.47 -3.68
N ALA A 38 -9.61 -1.14 -3.70
CA ALA A 38 -9.84 -0.36 -2.50
C ALA A 38 -11.31 -0.49 -2.06
N PRO A 39 -11.61 -0.24 -0.78
CA PRO A 39 -12.99 -0.14 -0.33
C PRO A 39 -13.70 1.09 -0.91
N TRP A 40 -15.04 1.06 -0.89
CA TRP A 40 -15.89 2.10 -1.52
C TRP A 40 -15.65 3.51 -0.97
N TRP A 41 -15.26 3.65 0.30
CA TRP A 41 -14.94 4.95 0.92
C TRP A 41 -13.59 5.54 0.47
N CYS A 42 -12.77 4.76 -0.24
CA CYS A 42 -11.50 5.19 -0.83
C CYS A 42 -11.55 5.27 -2.37
N HIS A 43 -12.66 4.85 -3.00
CA HIS A 43 -12.79 4.72 -4.45
C HIS A 43 -12.60 6.03 -5.23
N GLU A 44 -12.94 7.20 -4.65
CA GLU A 44 -12.79 8.49 -5.33
C GLU A 44 -11.34 8.82 -5.67
N ARG A 45 -10.38 8.27 -4.93
CA ARG A 45 -8.95 8.54 -5.11
C ARG A 45 -8.17 7.32 -5.61
N PHE A 46 -8.58 6.12 -5.20
CA PHE A 46 -7.87 4.89 -5.51
C PHE A 46 -8.87 3.77 -5.74
N ALA A 47 -9.03 3.35 -6.99
CA ALA A 47 -9.94 2.22 -7.31
C ALA A 47 -9.19 0.89 -7.29
N LEU A 48 -8.02 0.82 -7.93
CA LEU A 48 -7.27 -0.42 -8.14
C LEU A 48 -5.78 -0.21 -7.90
N VAL A 49 -5.19 -1.09 -7.10
CA VAL A 49 -3.76 -1.09 -6.77
C VAL A 49 -3.14 -2.35 -7.36
N GLU A 50 -2.07 -2.17 -8.11
CA GLU A 50 -1.24 -3.24 -8.65
C GLU A 50 0.11 -3.28 -7.93
N ALA A 51 0.67 -4.46 -7.72
CA ALA A 51 2.00 -4.65 -7.16
C ALA A 51 2.70 -5.91 -7.70
N GLY A 52 4.04 -5.89 -7.74
CA GLY A 52 4.85 -7.04 -8.15
C GLY A 52 5.04 -8.07 -7.03
N SER A 53 4.79 -7.69 -5.78
CA SER A 53 4.87 -8.56 -4.61
C SER A 53 3.78 -8.24 -3.59
N SER A 54 3.48 -9.20 -2.71
CA SER A 54 2.53 -8.99 -1.60
C SER A 54 3.00 -7.91 -0.64
N ALA A 55 4.31 -7.84 -0.34
CA ALA A 55 4.88 -6.82 0.52
C ALA A 55 4.71 -5.41 -0.07
N GLU A 56 4.93 -5.26 -1.38
CA GLU A 56 4.69 -3.98 -2.06
C GLU A 56 3.20 -3.61 -2.04
N LEU A 57 2.30 -4.58 -2.22
CA LEU A 57 0.85 -4.35 -2.13
C LEU A 57 0.47 -3.79 -0.76
N VAL A 58 0.97 -4.39 0.32
CA VAL A 58 0.75 -3.95 1.71
C VAL A 58 1.20 -2.50 1.93
N LEU A 59 2.38 -2.13 1.43
CA LEU A 59 2.88 -0.75 1.57
C LEU A 59 1.98 0.26 0.85
N ARG A 60 1.47 -0.10 -0.33
CA ARG A 60 0.55 0.75 -1.11
C ARG A 60 -0.82 0.85 -0.43
N MET A 61 -1.37 -0.24 0.06
CA MET A 61 -2.65 -0.27 0.79
C MET A 61 -2.58 0.60 2.05
N ASN A 62 -1.53 0.44 2.87
CA ASN A 62 -1.31 1.26 4.07
C ASN A 62 -1.23 2.77 3.74
N ARG A 63 -0.52 3.14 2.67
CA ARG A 63 -0.44 4.55 2.25
C ARG A 63 -1.82 5.11 1.89
N ILE A 64 -2.66 4.30 1.25
CA ILE A 64 -4.02 4.70 0.87
C ILE A 64 -4.91 4.83 2.11
N GLU A 65 -4.86 3.88 3.04
CA GLU A 65 -5.65 3.96 4.29
C GLU A 65 -5.31 5.19 5.12
N LEU A 66 -4.02 5.55 5.22
CA LEU A 66 -3.58 6.78 5.90
C LEU A 66 -4.05 8.06 5.18
N GLY A 67 -4.29 7.99 3.87
CA GLY A 67 -4.79 9.10 3.04
C GLY A 67 -6.32 9.16 2.93
N CYS A 68 -7.04 8.15 3.40
CA CYS A 68 -8.50 8.09 3.40
C CYS A 68 -9.03 8.56 4.77
N PRO A 69 -9.73 9.70 4.85
CA PRO A 69 -10.12 10.32 6.12
C PRO A 69 -11.19 9.55 6.92
N PHE A 70 -11.66 8.40 6.44
CA PHE A 70 -12.79 7.69 7.03
C PHE A 70 -12.45 6.86 8.27
N ILE A 71 -11.21 6.34 8.39
CA ILE A 71 -10.86 5.36 9.44
C ILE A 71 -10.82 5.97 10.86
N LEU A 72 -10.81 7.30 11.02
CA LEU A 72 -10.68 7.92 12.35
C LEU A 72 -11.74 8.94 12.73
N GLY A 73 -12.83 9.12 11.97
CA GLY A 73 -13.82 10.18 12.29
C GLY A 73 -13.18 11.58 12.39
N LEU A 74 -12.04 11.79 11.74
CA LEU A 74 -11.33 13.05 11.73
C LEU A 74 -11.92 13.90 10.61
N SER A 75 -12.71 14.88 11.00
CA SER A 75 -13.05 16.03 10.17
C SER A 75 -11.77 16.57 9.54
N THR A 76 -11.65 16.47 8.22
CA THR A 76 -10.53 17.03 7.44
C THR A 76 -10.52 18.55 7.39
N ALA A 77 -11.33 19.23 8.22
CA ALA A 77 -11.28 20.69 8.36
C ALA A 77 -9.97 21.20 9.00
N GLY A 78 -9.10 20.32 9.50
CA GLY A 78 -7.83 20.70 10.15
C GLY A 78 -6.55 20.04 9.61
N ALA A 79 -6.59 19.30 8.50
CA ALA A 79 -5.44 18.50 8.01
C ALA A 79 -4.71 19.11 6.80
N ALA A 80 -4.92 20.40 6.50
CA ALA A 80 -4.19 21.09 5.43
C ALA A 80 -2.81 21.63 5.86
N GLU A 81 -2.46 21.58 7.16
CA GLU A 81 -1.26 22.24 7.70
C GLU A 81 -0.20 21.27 8.27
N ALA A 82 0.00 20.11 7.62
CA ALA A 82 1.03 19.16 8.07
C ALA A 82 1.83 18.49 6.94
N VAL A 83 1.93 19.14 5.77
CA VAL A 83 2.84 18.70 4.68
C VAL A 83 4.13 19.54 4.62
N ASP A 84 4.35 20.47 5.56
CA ASP A 84 5.63 21.17 5.71
C ASP A 84 6.49 20.54 6.82
N ARG A 85 7.14 19.42 6.48
CA ARG A 85 8.42 18.95 7.04
C ARG A 85 8.75 17.56 6.51
N PHE A 86 9.06 17.48 5.23
CA PHE A 86 10.04 16.49 4.78
C PHE A 86 11.27 17.26 4.31
N ASP A 87 12.16 17.48 5.29
CA ASP A 87 13.51 17.95 5.11
C ASP A 87 14.21 17.04 4.09
N LEU A 88 14.40 17.54 2.86
CA LEU A 88 15.34 16.97 1.89
C LEU A 88 16.75 17.33 2.37
N GLY A 89 17.14 16.73 3.50
CA GLY A 89 18.48 16.73 4.02
C GLY A 89 19.39 15.94 3.09
N SER A 90 20.12 16.68 2.25
CA SER A 90 21.52 16.43 1.94
C SER A 90 21.88 15.06 1.33
N CYS A 91 21.70 14.90 0.01
CA CYS A 91 22.57 14.02 -0.77
C CYS A 91 23.92 14.74 -0.99
N GLY A 92 24.77 14.70 0.05
CA GLY A 92 26.19 15.00 -0.06
C GLY A 92 26.89 13.98 -0.98
N GLY A 93 27.72 14.49 -1.88
CA GLY A 93 28.30 13.75 -2.99
C GLY A 93 29.32 12.68 -2.59
N ILE A 94 29.43 11.67 -3.45
CA ILE A 94 30.61 10.80 -3.54
C ILE A 94 31.05 10.80 -5.01
N THR A 95 31.97 11.71 -5.32
CA THR A 95 32.84 11.61 -6.50
C THR A 95 34.03 10.73 -6.10
N ARG A 96 34.08 9.49 -6.61
CA ARG A 96 35.32 8.70 -6.58
C ARG A 96 36.22 9.14 -7.73
N ARG A 97 37.44 9.55 -7.41
CA ARG A 97 38.60 9.40 -8.29
C ARG A 97 39.06 7.94 -8.24
#